data_AF-W8YKD4-F1
#
_entry.id   AF-W8YKD4-F1
#
_cell.length_a   1.000
_cell.length_b   1.000
_cell.length_c   1.000
_cell.angle_alpha   90.00
_cell.angle_beta   90.00
_cell.angle_gamma   90.00
#
_symmetry.space_group_name_H-M   'P 1'
#
loop_
_entity.id
_entity.type
_entity.pdbx_description
1 polymer ?
#
loop_
_entity_poly.entity_id
_entity_poly.type
_entity_poly.pdbx_seq_one_letter_code
_entity_poly.pdbx_strand_id
1 'polypeptide(L)'
;MKINETGRILPVSAYQKTGAENRVQESARPRKTDQVEISEEAKEMLASRQPESAERKQRIQELKNEVASGNYRVDARKIADKLWDHLNS
;
A
#
# COMPACT_ATOMS: atom_id res chain seq x y z
N MET A 1 -20.03 76.58 -26.04
CA MET A 1 -18.88 75.65 -25.98
C MET A 1 -18.49 75.53 -24.51
N LYS A 2 -18.63 74.34 -23.88
CA LYS A 2 -17.55 73.33 -23.63
C LYS A 2 -16.58 73.89 -22.55
N ILE A 3 -16.18 73.23 -21.44
CA ILE A 3 -16.00 71.80 -21.11
C ILE A 3 -15.81 71.65 -19.58
N ASN A 4 -16.52 70.69 -18.99
CA ASN A 4 -16.28 69.79 -17.84
C ASN A 4 -15.31 70.13 -16.68
N GLU A 5 -15.88 69.98 -15.47
CA GLU A 5 -15.21 69.62 -14.22
C GLU A 5 -14.31 68.38 -14.38
N THR A 6 -13.07 68.41 -13.87
CA THR A 6 -12.35 67.21 -13.40
C THR A 6 -11.20 67.59 -12.47
N GLY A 7 -11.08 66.90 -11.33
CA GLY A 7 -9.92 67.09 -10.46
C GLY A 7 -9.93 66.38 -9.11
N ARG A 8 -10.75 65.36 -8.87
CA ARG A 8 -10.55 64.45 -7.74
C ARG A 8 -9.48 63.43 -8.12
N ILE A 9 -8.24 63.69 -7.72
CA ILE A 9 -7.15 62.71 -7.76
C ILE A 9 -7.10 61.95 -6.43
N LEU A 10 -7.55 60.69 -6.42
CA LEU A 10 -7.33 59.73 -5.34
C LEU A 10 -6.08 58.87 -5.67
N PRO A 11 -5.34 58.37 -4.65
CA PRO A 11 -4.04 57.75 -4.84
C PRO A 11 -4.13 56.37 -5.50
N VAL A 12 -3.39 56.20 -6.60
CA VAL A 12 -3.15 54.92 -7.27
C VAL A 12 -2.22 54.07 -6.41
N SER A 13 -2.73 52.99 -5.80
CA SER A 13 -1.99 51.75 -5.49
C SER A 13 -2.91 50.68 -4.87
N ALA A 14 -3.94 50.23 -5.58
CA ALA A 14 -4.78 49.09 -5.16
C ALA A 14 -4.36 47.75 -5.81
N TYR A 15 -3.51 47.78 -6.84
CA TYR A 15 -3.22 46.61 -7.66
C TYR A 15 -1.97 45.80 -7.27
N GLN A 16 -1.09 46.32 -6.40
CA GLN A 16 0.13 45.58 -6.05
C GLN A 16 -0.05 44.53 -4.94
N LYS A 17 -1.15 44.60 -4.16
CA LYS A 17 -1.35 43.69 -3.01
C LYS A 17 -2.08 42.39 -3.33
N THR A 18 -2.80 42.30 -4.45
CA THR A 18 -3.65 41.13 -4.76
C THR A 18 -2.91 39.94 -5.41
N GLY A 19 -1.67 40.13 -5.87
CA GLY A 19 -0.90 39.08 -6.56
C GLY A 19 -0.02 38.20 -5.66
N ALA A 20 0.42 38.72 -4.50
CA ALA A 20 1.36 38.02 -3.62
C ALA A 20 0.67 37.02 -2.67
N GLU A 21 -0.55 37.31 -2.22
CA GLU A 21 -1.25 36.49 -1.22
C GLU A 21 -1.82 35.19 -1.82
N ASN A 22 -2.17 35.19 -3.11
CA ASN A 22 -2.72 34.01 -3.80
C ASN A 22 -1.68 32.92 -4.09
N ARG A 23 -0.39 33.26 -4.21
CA ARG A 23 0.68 32.27 -4.50
C ARG A 23 1.11 31.46 -3.28
N VAL A 24 0.97 32.00 -2.07
CA VAL A 24 1.38 31.32 -0.82
C VAL A 24 0.36 30.24 -0.42
N GLN A 25 -0.93 30.40 -0.76
CA GLN A 25 -1.97 29.44 -0.43
C GLN A 25 -1.93 28.16 -1.26
N GLU A 26 -1.38 28.19 -2.47
CA GLU A 26 -1.33 27.00 -3.34
C GLU A 26 -0.21 26.02 -2.95
N SER A 27 0.87 26.50 -2.32
CA SER A 27 1.99 25.69 -1.83
C SER A 27 1.74 24.97 -0.49
N ALA A 28 0.63 25.26 0.19
CA ALA A 28 0.33 24.75 1.53
C ALA A 28 -0.66 23.57 1.54
N ARG A 29 -0.88 22.90 0.39
CA ARG A 29 -1.70 21.68 0.37
C ARG A 29 -0.87 20.51 0.93
N PRO A 30 -1.29 19.90 2.06
CA PRO A 30 -0.57 18.75 2.61
C PRO A 30 -0.55 17.63 1.56
N ARG A 31 0.64 17.06 1.33
CA ARG A 31 0.77 15.86 0.49
C ARG A 31 -0.08 14.77 1.12
N LYS A 32 -1.03 14.22 0.36
CA LYS A 32 -1.79 13.04 0.79
C LYS A 32 -0.80 11.89 0.99
N THR A 33 -0.78 11.36 2.20
CA THR A 33 -0.02 10.15 2.52
C THR A 33 -0.84 8.95 2.09
N ASP A 34 -0.20 8.01 1.40
CA ASP A 34 -0.85 6.74 1.10
C ASP A 34 -1.01 5.94 2.38
N GLN A 35 -2.21 5.40 2.60
CA GLN A 35 -2.54 4.53 3.73
C GLN A 35 -2.91 3.14 3.20
N VAL A 36 -2.36 2.11 3.83
CA VAL A 36 -2.67 0.71 3.53
C VAL A 36 -3.56 0.17 4.65
N GLU A 37 -4.78 -0.23 4.32
CA GLU A 37 -5.70 -0.91 5.23
C GLU A 37 -5.86 -2.35 4.78
N ILE A 38 -5.72 -3.29 5.72
CA ILE A 38 -5.94 -4.72 5.49
C ILE A 38 -7.36 -5.05 5.94
N SER A 39 -8.16 -5.61 5.04
CA SER A 39 -9.54 -6.06 5.32
C SER A 39 -9.60 -6.99 6.54
N GLU A 40 -10.62 -6.81 7.38
CA GLU A 40 -10.88 -7.69 8.53
C GLU A 40 -11.12 -9.13 8.09
N GLU A 41 -11.85 -9.33 6.99
CA GLU A 41 -12.09 -10.64 6.38
C GLU A 41 -10.78 -11.35 6.02
N ALA A 42 -9.80 -10.63 5.46
CA ALA A 42 -8.50 -11.19 5.10
C ALA A 42 -7.71 -11.63 6.35
N LYS A 43 -7.86 -10.93 7.48
CA LYS A 43 -7.24 -11.32 8.76
C LYS A 43 -7.89 -12.57 9.33
N GLU A 44 -9.21 -12.68 9.25
CA GLU A 44 -9.95 -13.86 9.69
C GLU A 44 -9.60 -15.10 8.84
N MET A 45 -9.49 -14.95 7.52
CA MET A 45 -9.04 -16.02 6.63
C MET A 45 -7.61 -16.48 6.91
N LEU A 46 -6.72 -15.56 7.32
CA LEU A 46 -5.36 -15.92 7.74
C LEU A 46 -5.37 -16.68 9.07
N ALA A 47 -6.22 -16.27 10.02
CA ALA A 47 -6.35 -16.92 11.31
C ALA A 47 -6.97 -18.32 11.20
N SER A 48 -7.87 -18.54 10.23
CA SER A 48 -8.49 -19.84 9.97
C SER A 48 -7.55 -20.84 9.27
N ARG A 49 -6.52 -20.37 8.57
CA ARG A 49 -5.41 -21.22 8.12
C ARG A 49 -4.63 -21.69 9.33
N GLN A 50 -4.98 -22.85 9.89
CA GLN A 50 -4.23 -23.47 10.98
C GLN A 50 -2.79 -23.81 10.53
N PRO A 51 -1.77 -23.05 10.95
CA PRO A 51 -0.39 -23.33 10.57
C PRO A 51 0.17 -24.54 11.35
N GLU A 52 -0.51 -24.95 12.43
CA GLU A 52 -0.01 -25.83 13.49
C GLU A 52 -1.01 -26.93 13.86
N SER A 53 -1.67 -27.53 12.87
CA SER A 53 -2.52 -28.70 13.12
C SER A 53 -1.70 -29.85 13.75
N ALA A 54 -2.33 -30.65 14.61
CA ALA A 54 -1.67 -31.79 15.26
C ALA A 54 -1.14 -32.79 14.23
N GLU A 55 -1.89 -32.99 13.14
CA GLU A 55 -1.51 -33.84 12.00
C GLU A 55 -0.23 -33.34 11.32
N ARG A 56 -0.09 -32.01 11.12
CA ARG A 56 1.12 -31.42 10.54
C ARG A 56 2.33 -31.64 11.45
N LYS A 57 2.16 -31.50 12.76
CA LYS A 57 3.24 -31.76 13.74
C LYS A 57 3.71 -33.22 13.70
N GLN A 58 2.78 -34.16 13.65
CA GLN A 58 3.08 -35.59 13.51
C GLN A 58 3.83 -35.87 12.20
N ARG A 59 3.33 -35.35 11.08
CA ARG A 59 3.97 -35.53 9.78
C ARG A 59 5.40 -34.99 9.73
N ILE A 60 5.66 -33.84 10.37
CA ILE A 60 7.00 -33.27 10.48
C ILE A 60 7.93 -34.18 11.30
N GLN A 61 7.44 -34.77 12.39
CA GLN A 61 8.23 -35.70 13.20
C GLN A 61 8.60 -36.97 12.43
N GLU A 62 7.65 -37.54 11.69
CA GLU A 62 7.92 -38.68 10.80
C GLU A 62 9.00 -38.36 9.77
N LEU A 63 8.87 -37.23 9.06
CA LEU A 63 9.83 -36.80 8.06
C LEU A 63 11.22 -36.57 8.66
N LYS A 64 11.31 -36.00 9.86
CA LYS A 64 12.59 -35.84 10.58
C LYS A 64 13.25 -37.19 10.85
N ASN A 65 12.47 -38.19 11.25
CA ASN A 65 12.98 -39.54 11.51
C ASN A 65 13.44 -40.22 10.21
N GLU A 66 12.68 -40.10 9.12
CA GLU A 66 13.06 -40.63 7.79
C GLU A 66 14.37 -40.02 7.28
N VAL A 67 14.55 -38.71 7.48
CA VAL A 67 15.78 -38.01 7.10
C VAL A 67 16.95 -38.45 7.97
N ALA A 68 16.77 -38.52 9.29
CA ALA A 68 17.83 -38.94 10.22
C ALA A 68 18.29 -40.40 10.01
N SER A 69 17.37 -41.28 9.63
CA SER A 69 17.65 -42.68 9.28
C SER A 69 18.22 -42.86 7.87
N GLY A 70 18.31 -41.80 7.07
CA GLY A 70 18.78 -41.86 5.68
C GLY A 70 17.82 -42.53 4.71
N ASN A 71 16.59 -42.84 5.13
CA ASN A 71 15.58 -43.51 4.30
C ASN A 71 14.67 -42.54 3.54
N TYR A 72 14.86 -41.23 3.73
CA TYR A 72 14.11 -40.21 3.00
C TYR A 72 14.56 -40.14 1.54
N ARG A 73 13.65 -40.44 0.61
CA ARG A 73 13.90 -40.38 -0.83
C ARG A 73 13.22 -39.17 -1.44
N VAL A 74 14.03 -38.31 -2.07
CA VAL A 74 13.53 -37.18 -2.87
C VAL A 74 12.94 -37.72 -4.18
N ASP A 75 11.64 -37.51 -4.38
CA ASP A 75 10.93 -37.92 -5.58
C ASP A 75 10.76 -36.72 -6.53
N ALA A 76 11.47 -36.76 -7.65
CA ALA A 76 11.46 -35.70 -8.65
C ALA A 76 10.06 -35.45 -9.24
N ARG A 77 9.22 -36.49 -9.37
CA ARG A 77 7.88 -36.34 -9.91
C ARG A 77 6.98 -35.56 -8.94
N LYS A 78 7.05 -35.90 -7.65
CA LYS A 78 6.33 -35.16 -6.59
C LYS A 78 6.77 -33.69 -6.51
N ILE A 79 8.04 -33.40 -6.74
CA ILE A 79 8.54 -32.02 -6.78
C ILE A 79 7.91 -31.28 -7.97
N ALA A 80 7.94 -31.88 -9.16
CA ALA A 80 7.37 -31.28 -10.36
C ALA A 80 5.88 -31.01 -10.20
N ASP A 81 5.12 -31.99 -9.68
CA ASP A 81 3.68 -31.84 -9.43
C ASP A 81 3.40 -30.69 -8.45
N LYS A 82 4.17 -30.59 -7.35
CA LYS A 82 3.98 -29.51 -6.36
C LYS A 82 4.37 -28.13 -6.88
N LEU A 83 5.42 -28.04 -7.69
CA LEU A 83 5.79 -26.79 -8.35
C LEU A 83 4.71 -26.37 -9.35
N TRP A 84 4.20 -27.32 -10.14
CA TRP A 84 3.13 -27.06 -11.09
C TRP A 84 1.86 -26.58 -10.40
N ASP A 85 1.41 -27.28 -9.36
CA ASP A 85 0.24 -26.88 -8.57
C ASP A 85 0.40 -25.46 -8.03
N HIS A 86 1.56 -25.13 -7.44
CA HIS A 86 1.79 -23.83 -6.83
C HIS A 86 1.87 -22.67 -7.82
N LEU A 87 2.36 -22.91 -9.03
CA LEU A 87 2.51 -21.88 -10.06
C LEU A 87 1.22 -21.63 -10.84
N ASN A 88 0.30 -22.60 -10.85
CA ASN A 88 -0.99 -22.49 -11.54
C ASN A 88 -2.18 -22.28 -10.60
N SER A 89 -1.94 -22.19 -9.28
CA SER A 89 -2.95 -21.92 -8.24
C SER A 89 -3.19 -20.45 -7.98
#